data_AF-A0A1G7Z4J4-F1
#
_entry.id   AF-A0A1G7Z4J4-F1
#
_cell.length_a   1.000
_cell.length_b   1.000
_cell.length_c   1.000
_cell.angle_alpha   90.00
_cell.angle_beta   90.00
_cell.angle_gamma   90.00
#
_symmetry.space_group_name_H-M   'P 1'
#
loop_
_entity.id
_entity.type
_entity.pdbx_description
1 polymer ?
#
loop_
_entity_poly.entity_id
_entity_poly.type
_entity_poly.pdbx_seq_one_letter_code
_entity_poly.pdbx_strand_id
1 'polypeptide(L)'
;MPLTTQLTTTTALVVSLVAAPLYAQDSNSDTSDTQTQTTQSEAKETSKTSGENAAADTSKAAEAEGGLLVVRVGDEDINRSDVSGAISALPPQLRQQPPELLVPMAVNQLIAKELIYKAALADKLNEDSEVVALVEEARSANEKDAMIQVWLQRELGDRVTDESVEAKYEEIKANSEQEIPPFEAVRAQIEQQLRQEAFSDVEEDLRKDVEIVYYGSDGKPQTASAD
;
A
#
# COMPACT_ATOMS: atom_id res chain seq x y z
N MET A 1 2.55 -32.31 56.70
CA MET A 1 3.99 -32.64 56.64
C MET A 1 4.28 -33.22 55.26
N PRO A 2 5.41 -32.85 54.64
CA PRO A 2 5.55 -32.66 53.19
C PRO A 2 6.57 -33.62 52.54
N LEU A 3 6.59 -33.67 51.20
CA LEU A 3 7.84 -33.92 50.48
C LEU A 3 8.21 -32.70 49.64
N THR A 4 9.15 -31.96 50.21
CA THR A 4 10.02 -30.98 49.58
C THR A 4 11.06 -31.73 48.75
N THR A 5 11.30 -31.36 47.50
CA THR A 5 12.62 -31.55 46.88
C THR A 5 12.91 -30.33 46.01
N GLN A 6 13.81 -29.51 46.56
CA GLN A 6 14.48 -28.40 45.91
C GLN A 6 15.46 -28.95 44.86
N LEU A 7 15.46 -28.42 43.64
CA LEU A 7 16.67 -28.40 42.82
C LEU A 7 17.12 -26.96 42.65
N THR A 8 18.17 -26.66 43.41
CA THR A 8 18.98 -25.46 43.40
C THR A 8 20.03 -25.53 42.29
N THR A 9 20.28 -24.36 41.67
CA THR A 9 21.57 -23.88 41.12
C THR A 9 21.98 -24.42 39.74
N THR A 10 22.04 -23.53 38.74
CA THR A 10 23.31 -22.87 38.35
C THR A 10 23.07 -21.87 37.22
N THR A 11 23.38 -20.63 37.55
CA THR A 11 23.65 -19.46 36.73
C THR A 11 24.51 -19.75 35.49
N ALA A 12 24.08 -19.30 34.32
CA ALA A 12 24.98 -18.85 33.27
C ALA A 12 24.31 -17.70 32.49
N LEU A 13 24.65 -16.50 32.92
CA LEU A 13 24.41 -15.23 32.27
C LEU A 13 25.45 -15.09 31.15
N VAL A 14 25.02 -15.00 29.89
CA VAL A 14 25.85 -14.45 28.82
C VAL A 14 25.03 -13.39 28.08
N VAL A 15 25.49 -12.17 28.29
CA VAL A 15 25.04 -10.90 27.74
C VAL A 15 25.49 -10.77 26.27
N SER A 16 24.57 -10.24 25.47
CA SER A 16 24.68 -9.43 24.25
C SER A 16 25.86 -9.61 23.29
N LEU A 17 25.52 -9.75 22.01
CA LEU A 17 26.19 -9.00 20.95
C LEU A 17 25.14 -8.49 19.95
N VAL A 18 24.91 -7.19 20.03
CA VAL A 18 24.16 -6.35 19.10
C VAL A 18 24.92 -6.33 17.77
N ALA A 19 24.28 -6.73 16.67
CA ALA A 19 24.79 -6.49 15.33
C ALA A 19 24.39 -5.07 14.91
N ALA A 20 25.30 -4.10 15.09
CA ALA A 20 25.20 -2.78 14.48
C ALA A 20 25.81 -2.82 13.06
N PRO A 21 25.22 -2.13 12.05
CA PRO A 21 25.85 -1.97 10.75
C PRO A 21 27.02 -0.98 10.84
N LEU A 22 28.20 -1.45 10.45
CA LEU A 22 29.44 -0.67 10.34
C LEU A 22 29.35 0.36 9.21
N TYR A 23 29.45 1.64 9.55
CA TYR A 23 29.92 2.69 8.65
C TYR A 23 31.38 3.03 8.99
N ALA A 24 32.23 2.91 7.95
CA ALA A 24 33.41 3.71 7.61
C ALA A 24 34.75 3.61 8.39
N GLN A 25 35.82 3.80 7.60
CA GLN A 25 37.22 4.19 7.94
C GLN A 25 38.14 3.04 8.40
N ASP A 26 39.39 2.85 7.96
CA ASP A 26 40.37 3.70 7.28
C ASP A 26 41.49 2.83 6.60
N SER A 27 42.17 3.42 5.62
CA SER A 27 43.58 3.21 5.16
C SER A 27 44.17 1.80 5.00
N ASN A 28 44.51 1.45 3.76
CA ASN A 28 45.91 1.20 3.39
C ASN A 28 46.18 1.34 1.89
N SER A 29 47.24 2.10 1.61
CA SER A 29 47.96 2.27 0.35
C SER A 29 48.66 0.99 -0.10
N ASP A 30 48.65 0.65 -1.39
CA ASP A 30 49.87 0.57 -2.22
C ASP A 30 49.58 0.32 -3.73
N THR A 31 50.21 1.17 -4.54
CA THR A 31 50.75 1.05 -5.93
C THR A 31 50.05 0.33 -7.11
N SER A 32 49.94 1.13 -8.19
CA SER A 32 50.18 0.86 -9.63
C SER A 32 49.16 -0.04 -10.36
N ASP A 33 48.56 0.31 -11.50
CA ASP A 33 49.12 0.96 -12.69
C ASP A 33 48.00 1.39 -13.67
N THR A 34 48.37 2.27 -14.60
CA THR A 34 47.68 2.61 -15.88
C THR A 34 46.62 3.74 -15.91
N GLN A 35 47.14 4.88 -16.36
CA GLN A 35 46.55 6.01 -17.13
C GLN A 35 45.30 5.70 -17.98
N THR A 36 44.33 6.65 -18.02
CA THR A 36 44.09 7.55 -19.19
C THR A 36 43.23 8.77 -18.76
N GLN A 37 43.61 9.92 -19.32
CA GLN A 37 43.16 11.31 -19.15
C GLN A 37 41.62 11.56 -19.20
N THR A 38 41.05 12.50 -18.40
CA THR A 38 40.92 13.97 -18.60
C THR A 38 40.28 14.33 -19.96
N THR A 39 39.16 15.04 -20.11
CA THR A 39 38.71 16.40 -19.73
C THR A 39 37.24 16.53 -20.21
N GLN A 40 36.23 17.04 -19.49
CA GLN A 40 35.93 18.41 -18.99
C GLN A 40 34.71 19.05 -19.73
N SER A 41 33.74 19.49 -18.91
CA SER A 41 32.77 20.61 -19.01
C SER A 41 31.83 20.86 -20.19
N GLU A 42 30.55 21.01 -19.82
CA GLU A 42 29.61 22.15 -20.07
C GLU A 42 29.29 22.56 -21.52
N ALA A 43 28.09 22.97 -21.94
CA ALA A 43 26.85 23.45 -21.30
C ALA A 43 25.73 23.35 -22.38
N LYS A 44 24.51 22.93 -22.04
CA LYS A 44 23.29 23.77 -21.82
C LYS A 44 22.46 24.03 -23.10
N GLU A 45 21.13 24.05 -22.87
CA GLU A 45 20.02 24.38 -23.79
C GLU A 45 19.71 23.27 -24.83
N THR A 46 18.52 22.66 -24.88
CA THR A 46 17.17 23.23 -24.85
C THR A 46 16.13 22.12 -24.63
N SER A 47 15.22 22.26 -23.67
CA SER A 47 13.79 21.90 -23.77
C SER A 47 13.15 21.79 -22.38
N LYS A 48 12.74 22.94 -21.84
CA LYS A 48 11.45 23.01 -21.14
C LYS A 48 10.42 23.44 -22.19
N THR A 49 9.19 22.94 -22.01
CA THR A 49 7.92 23.33 -22.65
C THR A 49 7.44 22.45 -23.82
N SER A 50 6.86 21.30 -23.48
CA SER A 50 5.66 20.67 -24.09
C SER A 50 5.46 19.32 -23.39
N GLY A 51 4.35 18.96 -22.74
CA GLY A 51 3.10 19.65 -22.57
C GLY A 51 2.37 19.03 -21.38
N GLU A 52 1.76 19.92 -20.60
CA GLU A 52 0.71 19.68 -19.60
C GLU A 52 -0.59 19.12 -20.23
N ASN A 53 -0.48 18.30 -21.27
CA ASN A 53 -1.60 17.72 -21.99
C ASN A 53 -1.36 16.24 -22.41
N ALA A 54 -0.27 15.61 -21.94
CA ALA A 54 0.04 14.22 -22.27
C ALA A 54 -0.61 13.20 -21.32
N ALA A 55 -1.11 13.61 -20.14
CA ALA A 55 -1.73 12.69 -19.18
C ALA A 55 -3.15 12.26 -19.58
N ALA A 56 -3.88 13.08 -20.35
CA ALA A 56 -5.23 12.78 -20.81
C ALA A 56 -5.25 11.88 -22.07
N ASP A 57 -4.26 12.02 -22.95
CA ASP A 57 -4.16 11.23 -24.19
C ASP A 57 -3.55 9.83 -23.95
N THR A 58 -2.65 9.72 -22.95
CA THR A 58 -2.06 8.43 -22.54
C THR A 58 -3.02 7.54 -21.76
N SER A 59 -3.93 8.10 -20.95
CA SER A 59 -4.99 7.31 -20.27
C SER A 59 -5.96 6.73 -21.29
N LYS A 60 -6.39 7.53 -22.27
CA LYS A 60 -7.35 7.10 -23.29
C LYS A 60 -6.76 6.08 -24.27
N ALA A 61 -5.47 6.20 -24.60
CA ALA A 61 -4.76 5.20 -25.39
C ALA A 61 -4.50 3.90 -24.58
N ALA A 62 -4.17 3.99 -23.29
CA ALA A 62 -3.99 2.82 -22.42
C ALA A 62 -5.30 2.07 -22.16
N GLU A 63 -6.42 2.78 -22.02
CA GLU A 63 -7.78 2.20 -21.94
C GLU A 63 -8.19 1.53 -23.25
N ALA A 64 -7.89 2.15 -24.40
CA ALA A 64 -8.17 1.57 -25.72
C ALA A 64 -7.33 0.31 -26.01
N GLU A 65 -6.06 0.30 -25.61
CA GLU A 65 -5.17 -0.87 -25.72
C GLU A 65 -5.53 -1.98 -24.72
N GLY A 66 -6.03 -1.62 -23.54
CA GLY A 66 -6.53 -2.55 -22.53
C GLY A 66 -7.78 -3.30 -22.99
N GLY A 67 -8.68 -2.61 -23.69
CA GLY A 67 -9.90 -3.17 -24.27
C GLY A 67 -9.73 -3.95 -25.57
N LEU A 68 -8.49 -4.24 -26.00
CA LEU A 68 -8.26 -5.08 -27.18
C LEU A 68 -8.64 -6.53 -26.88
N LEU A 69 -9.59 -7.03 -27.67
CA LEU A 69 -10.07 -8.41 -27.60
C LEU A 69 -8.93 -9.40 -27.92
N VAL A 70 -8.73 -10.38 -27.03
CA VAL A 70 -7.76 -11.46 -27.21
C VAL A 70 -8.46 -12.75 -27.62
N VAL A 71 -9.57 -13.08 -26.94
CA VAL A 71 -10.39 -14.27 -27.23
C VAL A 71 -11.82 -14.04 -26.76
N ARG A 72 -12.78 -14.70 -27.42
CA ARG A 72 -14.19 -14.72 -27.02
C ARG A 72 -14.60 -16.14 -26.63
N VAL A 73 -15.30 -16.29 -25.51
CA VAL A 73 -15.79 -17.58 -24.98
C VAL A 73 -17.31 -17.52 -24.83
N GLY A 74 -18.05 -17.94 -25.87
CA GLY A 74 -19.50 -17.71 -25.94
C GLY A 74 -19.78 -16.22 -26.07
N ASP A 75 -20.50 -15.64 -25.10
CA ASP A 75 -20.81 -14.21 -25.06
C ASP A 75 -19.81 -13.36 -24.24
N GLU A 76 -18.81 -13.98 -23.61
CA GLU A 76 -17.81 -13.28 -22.79
C GLU A 76 -16.57 -12.94 -23.61
N ASP A 77 -16.13 -11.69 -23.50
CA ASP A 77 -14.97 -11.13 -24.20
C ASP A 77 -13.79 -11.00 -23.25
N ILE A 78 -12.72 -11.75 -23.51
CA ILE A 78 -11.47 -11.68 -22.74
C ILE A 78 -10.53 -10.71 -23.43
N ASN A 79 -10.20 -9.61 -22.75
CA ASN A 79 -9.40 -8.51 -23.25
C ASN A 79 -7.96 -8.56 -22.75
N ARG A 80 -7.11 -7.69 -23.32
CA ARG A 80 -5.72 -7.55 -22.93
C ARG A 80 -5.57 -7.14 -21.46
N SER A 81 -6.47 -6.32 -20.94
CA SER A 81 -6.53 -5.97 -19.51
C SER A 81 -6.69 -7.20 -18.63
N ASP A 82 -7.60 -8.11 -18.99
CA ASP A 82 -7.91 -9.31 -18.20
C ASP A 82 -6.72 -10.26 -18.17
N VAL A 83 -6.07 -10.45 -19.33
CA VAL A 83 -4.84 -11.25 -19.44
C VAL A 83 -3.72 -10.64 -18.59
N SER A 84 -3.53 -9.32 -18.64
CA SER A 84 -2.51 -8.65 -17.85
C SER A 84 -2.78 -8.71 -16.34
N GLY A 85 -4.05 -8.64 -15.92
CA GLY A 85 -4.47 -8.83 -14.55
C GLY A 85 -4.22 -10.25 -14.07
N ALA A 86 -4.54 -11.25 -14.89
CA ALA A 86 -4.26 -12.65 -14.60
C ALA A 86 -2.75 -12.92 -14.44
N ILE A 87 -1.91 -12.37 -15.32
CA ILE A 87 -0.44 -12.46 -15.20
C ILE A 87 0.05 -11.78 -13.92
N SER A 88 -0.52 -10.62 -13.56
CA SER A 88 -0.13 -9.87 -12.37
C SER A 88 -0.45 -10.62 -11.06
N ALA A 89 -1.49 -11.45 -11.07
CA ALA A 89 -1.89 -12.31 -9.97
C ALA A 89 -1.04 -13.59 -9.83
N LEU A 90 -0.20 -13.93 -10.81
CA LEU A 90 0.67 -15.09 -10.72
C LEU A 90 1.74 -14.92 -9.61
N PRO A 91 2.18 -16.02 -8.98
CA PRO A 91 3.30 -15.98 -8.04
C PRO A 91 4.55 -15.31 -8.64
N PRO A 92 5.36 -14.58 -7.85
CA PRO A 92 6.52 -13.85 -8.35
C PRO A 92 7.47 -14.66 -9.22
N GLN A 93 7.67 -15.93 -8.89
CA GLN A 93 8.54 -16.86 -9.62
C GLN A 93 8.04 -17.14 -11.05
N LEU A 94 6.72 -17.28 -11.23
CA LEU A 94 6.13 -17.50 -12.55
C LEU A 94 6.11 -16.22 -13.37
N ARG A 95 5.93 -15.05 -12.74
CA ARG A 95 5.96 -13.76 -13.45
C ARG A 95 7.31 -13.43 -14.10
N GLN A 96 8.40 -14.09 -13.70
CA GLN A 96 9.72 -13.95 -14.34
C GLN A 96 9.84 -14.73 -15.66
N GLN A 97 8.86 -15.58 -15.99
CA GLN A 97 8.89 -16.30 -17.26
C GLN A 97 8.64 -15.36 -18.44
N PRO A 98 9.15 -15.69 -19.63
CA PRO A 98 8.94 -14.86 -20.82
C PRO A 98 7.44 -14.67 -21.14
N PRO A 99 7.04 -13.46 -21.59
CA PRO A 99 5.65 -13.17 -21.95
C PRO A 99 5.05 -14.14 -22.98
N GLU A 100 5.88 -14.65 -23.89
CA GLU A 100 5.48 -15.59 -24.95
C GLU A 100 4.90 -16.89 -24.38
N LEU A 101 5.30 -17.27 -23.17
CA LEU A 101 4.77 -18.43 -22.46
C LEU A 101 3.63 -18.03 -21.51
N LEU A 102 3.74 -16.87 -20.85
CA LEU A 102 2.77 -16.42 -19.84
C LEU A 102 1.42 -16.01 -20.42
N VAL A 103 1.43 -15.27 -21.54
CA VAL A 103 0.20 -14.78 -22.18
C VAL A 103 -0.74 -15.93 -22.59
N PRO A 104 -0.31 -16.92 -23.38
CA PRO A 104 -1.22 -18.02 -23.77
C PRO A 104 -1.66 -18.86 -22.57
N MET A 105 -0.80 -19.02 -21.55
CA MET A 105 -1.17 -19.71 -20.32
C MET A 105 -2.27 -18.95 -19.55
N ALA A 106 -2.13 -17.63 -19.37
CA ALA A 106 -3.12 -16.79 -18.70
C ALA A 106 -4.45 -16.76 -19.45
N VAL A 107 -4.41 -16.66 -20.79
CA VAL A 107 -5.60 -16.78 -21.64
C VAL A 107 -6.31 -18.11 -21.41
N ASN A 108 -5.59 -19.24 -21.44
CA ASN A 108 -6.16 -20.56 -21.19
C ASN A 108 -6.79 -20.67 -19.79
N GLN A 109 -6.17 -20.07 -18.77
CA GLN A 109 -6.72 -20.04 -17.42
C GLN A 109 -8.03 -19.24 -17.34
N LEU A 110 -8.09 -18.07 -18.00
CA LEU A 110 -9.31 -17.26 -18.05
C LEU A 110 -10.44 -17.98 -18.79
N ILE A 111 -10.13 -18.62 -19.92
CA ILE A 111 -11.09 -19.48 -20.64
C ILE A 111 -11.61 -20.58 -19.72
N ALA A 112 -10.73 -21.29 -19.02
CA ALA A 112 -11.13 -22.37 -18.12
C ALA A 112 -12.03 -21.87 -16.98
N LYS A 113 -11.70 -20.73 -16.35
CA LYS A 113 -12.53 -20.09 -15.32
C LYS A 113 -13.92 -19.76 -15.87
N GLU A 114 -13.99 -19.19 -17.07
CA GLU A 114 -15.27 -18.82 -17.69
C GLU A 114 -16.13 -20.06 -18.00
N LEU A 115 -15.53 -21.13 -18.51
CA LEU A 115 -16.24 -22.38 -18.75
C LEU A 115 -16.80 -22.99 -17.46
N ILE A 116 -16.03 -22.95 -16.37
CA ILE A 116 -16.47 -23.42 -15.04
C ILE A 116 -17.60 -22.53 -14.51
N TYR A 117 -17.50 -21.21 -14.67
CA TYR A 117 -18.53 -20.27 -14.25
C TYR A 117 -19.85 -20.51 -15.00
N LYS A 118 -19.80 -20.73 -16.32
CA LYS A 118 -20.99 -21.07 -17.11
C LYS A 118 -21.61 -22.40 -16.68
N ALA A 119 -20.80 -23.40 -16.35
CA ALA A 119 -21.30 -24.65 -15.79
C ALA A 119 -22.01 -24.42 -14.45
N ALA A 120 -21.43 -23.60 -13.56
CA ALA A 120 -22.04 -23.22 -12.29
C ALA A 120 -23.38 -22.48 -12.47
N LEU A 121 -23.49 -21.60 -13.48
CA LEU A 121 -24.74 -20.93 -13.83
C LEU A 121 -25.78 -21.91 -14.38
N ALA A 122 -25.36 -22.88 -15.20
CA ALA A 122 -26.26 -23.92 -15.70
C ALA A 122 -26.82 -24.80 -14.57
N ASP A 123 -26.02 -25.05 -13.54
CA ASP A 123 -26.42 -25.72 -12.30
C ASP A 123 -27.20 -24.80 -11.33
N LYS A 124 -27.43 -23.54 -11.71
CA LYS A 124 -28.15 -22.51 -10.95
C LYS A 124 -27.51 -22.19 -9.59
N LEU A 125 -26.19 -22.29 -9.48
CA LEU A 125 -25.48 -21.89 -8.25
C LEU A 125 -25.67 -20.40 -7.91
N ASN A 126 -26.06 -19.56 -8.86
CA ASN A 126 -26.42 -18.16 -8.59
C ASN A 126 -27.74 -18.00 -7.79
N GLU A 127 -28.60 -19.02 -7.74
CA GLU A 127 -29.82 -19.05 -6.92
C GLU A 127 -29.60 -19.83 -5.61
N ASP A 128 -28.44 -20.46 -5.45
CA ASP A 128 -28.11 -21.25 -4.26
C ASP A 128 -27.95 -20.35 -3.03
N SER A 129 -28.53 -20.76 -1.91
CA SER A 129 -28.53 -19.97 -0.69
C SER A 129 -27.13 -19.72 -0.12
N GLU A 130 -26.19 -20.65 -0.29
CA GLU A 130 -24.80 -20.48 0.17
C GLU A 130 -24.09 -19.42 -0.66
N VAL A 131 -24.25 -19.46 -1.98
CA VAL A 131 -23.65 -18.47 -2.89
C VAL A 131 -24.27 -17.08 -2.69
N VAL A 132 -25.59 -16.99 -2.57
CA VAL A 132 -26.29 -15.74 -2.29
C VAL A 132 -25.81 -15.13 -0.97
N ALA A 133 -25.68 -15.93 0.10
CA ALA A 133 -25.17 -15.46 1.38
C ALA A 133 -23.73 -14.92 1.26
N LEU A 134 -22.85 -15.65 0.56
CA LEU A 134 -21.46 -15.23 0.35
C LEU A 134 -21.36 -13.93 -0.45
N VAL A 135 -22.19 -13.77 -1.48
CA VAL A 135 -22.22 -12.55 -2.30
C VAL A 135 -22.73 -11.36 -1.51
N GLU A 136 -23.81 -11.52 -0.72
CA GLU A 136 -24.36 -10.44 0.10
C GLU A 136 -23.38 -10.03 1.21
N GLU A 137 -22.69 -10.98 1.84
CA GLU A 137 -21.63 -10.69 2.81
C GLU A 137 -20.49 -9.89 2.17
N ALA A 138 -19.98 -10.35 1.02
CA ALA A 138 -18.93 -9.65 0.28
C ALA A 138 -19.39 -8.26 -0.17
N ARG A 139 -20.63 -8.12 -0.63
CA ARG A 139 -21.22 -6.82 -1.01
C ARG A 139 -21.25 -5.88 0.17
N SER A 140 -21.78 -6.32 1.32
CA SER A 140 -21.87 -5.49 2.52
C SER A 140 -20.50 -5.05 3.03
N ALA A 141 -19.49 -5.93 2.98
CA ALA A 141 -18.12 -5.59 3.36
C ALA A 141 -17.52 -4.54 2.41
N ASN A 142 -17.60 -4.78 1.09
CA ASN A 142 -17.07 -3.87 0.09
C ASN A 142 -17.75 -2.49 0.11
N GLU A 143 -19.07 -2.47 0.30
CA GLU A 143 -19.83 -1.22 0.41
C GLU A 143 -19.37 -0.42 1.63
N LYS A 144 -19.27 -1.06 2.79
CA LYS A 144 -18.78 -0.43 4.02
C LYS A 144 -17.37 0.14 3.84
N ASP A 145 -16.45 -0.64 3.30
CA ASP A 145 -15.07 -0.22 3.10
C ASP A 145 -14.97 0.94 2.11
N ALA A 146 -15.72 0.89 1.00
CA ALA A 146 -15.79 1.98 0.03
C ALA A 146 -16.35 3.27 0.64
N MET A 147 -17.40 3.17 1.46
CA MET A 147 -17.97 4.31 2.17
C MET A 147 -16.95 4.95 3.13
N ILE A 148 -16.27 4.14 3.94
CA ILE A 148 -15.23 4.60 4.87
C ILE A 148 -14.10 5.29 4.10
N GLN A 149 -13.59 4.66 3.04
CA GLN A 149 -12.48 5.21 2.26
C GLN A 149 -12.84 6.56 1.62
N VAL A 150 -13.98 6.64 0.95
CA VAL A 150 -14.40 7.86 0.25
C VAL A 150 -14.70 8.98 1.24
N TRP A 151 -15.37 8.67 2.35
CA TRP A 151 -15.69 9.66 3.38
C TRP A 151 -14.42 10.18 4.04
N LEU A 152 -13.51 9.30 4.48
CA LEU A 152 -12.25 9.69 5.12
C LEU A 152 -11.36 10.50 4.18
N GLN A 153 -11.25 10.10 2.91
CA GLN A 153 -10.48 10.85 1.93
C GLN A 153 -10.98 12.29 1.76
N ARG A 154 -12.30 12.48 1.76
CA ARG A 154 -12.93 13.82 1.66
C ARG A 154 -12.69 14.61 2.94
N GLU A 155 -12.99 14.01 4.09
CA GLU A 155 -12.85 14.66 5.40
C GLU A 155 -11.39 15.10 5.67
N LEU A 156 -10.41 14.24 5.38
CA LEU A 156 -9.00 14.60 5.52
C LEU A 156 -8.56 15.64 4.48
N GLY A 157 -9.10 15.60 3.27
CA GLY A 157 -8.82 16.60 2.24
C GLY A 157 -9.33 18.00 2.61
N ASP A 158 -10.47 18.06 3.30
CA ASP A 158 -11.04 19.33 3.79
C ASP A 158 -10.26 19.88 5.01
N ARG A 159 -9.66 19.00 5.83
CA ARG A 159 -8.85 19.37 7.01
C ARG A 159 -7.39 19.69 6.68
N VAL A 160 -6.79 19.00 5.69
CA VAL A 160 -5.38 19.12 5.33
C VAL A 160 -5.25 19.84 3.99
N THR A 161 -5.36 21.17 4.04
CA THR A 161 -5.22 22.07 2.90
C THR A 161 -3.77 22.57 2.76
N ASP A 162 -3.40 23.10 1.58
CA ASP A 162 -2.09 23.74 1.39
C ASP A 162 -1.82 24.86 2.41
N GLU A 163 -2.85 25.63 2.76
CA GLU A 163 -2.80 26.67 3.79
C GLU A 163 -2.47 26.09 5.17
N SER A 164 -3.07 24.96 5.54
CA SER A 164 -2.77 24.29 6.81
C SER A 164 -1.32 23.77 6.88
N VAL A 165 -0.79 23.31 5.75
CA VAL A 165 0.59 22.82 5.63
C VAL A 165 1.60 23.95 5.79
N GLU A 166 1.36 25.09 5.15
CA GLU A 166 2.19 26.29 5.30
C GLU A 166 2.11 26.85 6.72
N ALA A 167 0.90 26.92 7.30
CA ALA A 167 0.71 27.37 8.67
C ALA A 167 1.48 26.50 9.68
N LYS A 168 1.42 25.17 9.53
CA LYS A 168 2.16 24.23 10.39
C LYS A 168 3.68 24.38 10.24
N TYR A 169 4.17 24.67 9.03
CA TYR A 169 5.59 24.95 8.81
C TYR A 169 6.06 26.20 9.56
N GLU A 170 5.31 27.30 9.45
CA GLU A 170 5.65 28.53 10.16
C GLU A 170 5.52 28.36 11.69
N GLU A 171 4.56 27.56 12.18
CA GLU A 171 4.49 27.18 13.59
C GLU A 171 5.75 26.42 14.04
N ILE A 172 6.18 25.39 13.29
CA ILE A 172 7.39 24.63 13.60
C ILE A 172 8.61 25.55 13.64
N LYS A 173 8.74 26.43 12.65
CA LYS A 173 9.84 27.39 12.54
C LYS A 173 9.85 28.41 13.67
N ALA A 174 8.68 28.89 14.10
CA ALA A 174 8.55 29.80 15.24
C ALA A 174 8.92 29.13 16.57
N ASN A 175 8.66 27.83 16.70
CA ASN A 175 8.92 27.05 17.91
C ASN A 175 10.29 26.34 17.91
N SER A 176 11.11 26.52 16.87
CA SER A 176 12.41 25.84 16.73
C SER A 176 13.57 26.79 16.92
N GLU A 177 14.53 26.40 17.76
CA GLU A 177 15.80 27.12 17.95
C GLU A 177 16.87 26.74 16.91
N GLN A 178 16.55 25.78 16.02
CA GLN A 178 17.44 25.23 15.00
C GLN A 178 17.04 25.72 13.60
N GLU A 179 17.99 25.72 12.67
CA GLU A 179 17.71 26.02 11.27
C GLU A 179 16.83 24.91 10.67
N ILE A 180 15.60 25.27 10.30
CA ILE A 180 14.63 24.37 9.71
C ILE A 180 14.91 24.22 8.20
N PRO A 181 14.87 22.98 7.65
CA PRO A 181 14.99 22.78 6.21
C PRO A 181 13.95 23.58 5.42
N PRO A 182 14.19 23.94 4.15
CA PRO A 182 13.24 24.73 3.37
C PRO A 182 11.89 24.01 3.24
N PHE A 183 10.79 24.80 3.19
CA PHE A 183 9.41 24.30 3.12
C PHE A 183 9.22 23.15 2.12
N GLU A 184 9.72 23.30 0.89
CA GLU A 184 9.64 22.27 -0.16
C GLU A 184 10.20 20.90 0.26
N ALA A 185 11.27 20.88 1.07
CA ALA A 185 11.88 19.63 1.52
C ALA A 185 11.06 18.92 2.59
N VAL A 186 10.25 19.67 3.36
CA VAL A 186 9.47 19.15 4.49
C VAL A 186 7.96 19.14 4.23
N ARG A 187 7.48 19.73 3.13
CA ARG A 187 6.05 19.85 2.79
C ARG A 187 5.35 18.50 2.89
N ALA A 188 5.87 17.46 2.24
CA ALA A 188 5.29 16.12 2.26
C ALA A 188 5.26 15.49 3.66
N GLN A 189 6.26 15.79 4.49
CA GLN A 189 6.32 15.32 5.89
C GLN A 189 5.27 16.04 6.76
N ILE A 190 5.15 17.36 6.61
CA ILE A 190 4.16 18.17 7.33
C ILE A 190 2.75 17.77 6.92
N GLU A 191 2.49 17.59 5.63
CA GLU A 191 1.21 17.11 5.11
C GLU A 191 0.86 15.72 5.69
N GLN A 192 1.84 14.82 5.77
CA GLN A 192 1.65 13.52 6.39
C GLN A 192 1.41 13.58 7.91
N GLN A 193 2.02 14.54 8.60
CA GLN A 193 1.77 14.79 10.02
C GLN A 193 0.36 15.34 10.23
N LEU A 194 -0.04 16.36 9.47
CA LEU A 194 -1.38 16.94 9.53
C LEU A 194 -2.47 15.92 9.21
N ARG A 195 -2.23 14.98 8.29
CA ARG A 195 -3.17 13.86 8.05
C ARG A 195 -3.34 12.96 9.26
N GLN A 196 -2.28 12.70 10.02
CA GLN A 196 -2.36 11.89 11.23
C GLN A 196 -3.12 12.64 12.34
N GLU A 197 -2.82 13.92 12.52
CA GLU A 197 -3.53 14.81 13.45
C GLU A 197 -5.02 14.87 13.08
N ALA A 198 -5.34 15.17 11.81
CA ALA A 198 -6.71 15.23 11.31
C ALA A 198 -7.46 13.90 11.47
N PHE A 199 -6.81 12.75 11.26
CA PHE A 199 -7.43 11.45 11.52
C PHE A 199 -7.80 11.27 13.00
N SER A 200 -6.88 11.62 13.91
CA SER A 200 -7.14 11.57 15.35
C SER A 200 -8.30 12.47 15.74
N ASP A 201 -8.34 13.69 15.20
CA ASP A 201 -9.42 14.65 15.47
C ASP A 201 -10.77 14.12 14.96
N VAL A 202 -10.79 13.54 13.75
CA VAL A 202 -11.99 12.91 13.19
C VAL A 202 -12.49 11.77 14.08
N GLU A 203 -11.59 10.89 14.52
CA GLU A 203 -11.96 9.79 15.42
C GLU A 203 -12.51 10.30 16.75
N GLU A 204 -11.88 11.32 17.33
CA GLU A 204 -12.33 11.95 18.57
C GLU A 204 -13.72 12.57 18.41
N ASP A 205 -13.96 13.29 17.32
CA ASP A 205 -15.24 13.91 17.00
C ASP A 205 -16.33 12.84 16.87
N LEU A 206 -16.07 11.77 16.11
CA LEU A 206 -17.02 10.67 15.91
C LEU A 206 -17.30 9.89 17.20
N ARG A 207 -16.29 9.74 18.09
CA ARG A 207 -16.47 9.07 19.38
C ARG A 207 -17.39 9.86 20.32
N LYS A 208 -17.45 11.19 20.22
CA LYS A 208 -18.35 12.01 21.05
C LYS A 208 -19.83 11.71 20.76
N ASP A 209 -20.13 11.29 19.53
CA ASP A 209 -21.49 11.04 19.07
C ASP A 209 -21.96 9.58 19.24
N VAL A 210 -21.07 8.67 19.67
CA VAL A 210 -21.36 7.23 19.74
C VAL A 210 -20.94 6.64 21.10
N GLU A 211 -21.85 5.91 21.74
CA GLU A 211 -21.52 5.13 22.93
C GLU A 211 -20.73 3.86 22.53
N ILE A 212 -19.49 3.77 22.99
CA ILE A 212 -18.63 2.60 22.77
C ILE A 212 -18.63 1.75 24.06
N VAL A 213 -19.25 0.58 24.00
CA VAL A 213 -19.32 -0.38 25.13
C VAL A 213 -18.38 -1.55 24.86
N TYR A 214 -17.47 -1.82 25.80
CA TYR A 214 -16.58 -2.98 25.75
C TYR A 214 -17.20 -4.13 26.53
N TYR A 215 -17.00 -5.37 26.08
CA TYR A 215 -17.48 -6.56 26.78
C TYR A 215 -16.29 -7.39 27.26
N GLY A 216 -16.30 -7.76 28.54
CA GLY A 216 -15.31 -8.67 29.12
C GLY A 216 -15.45 -10.10 28.59
N SER A 217 -14.47 -10.96 28.88
CA SER A 217 -14.53 -12.39 28.54
C SER A 217 -15.67 -13.14 29.26
N ASP A 218 -16.26 -12.53 30.29
CA ASP A 218 -17.46 -12.98 30.99
C ASP A 218 -18.78 -12.49 30.35
N GLY A 219 -18.69 -11.76 29.23
CA GLY A 219 -19.83 -11.23 28.48
C GLY A 219 -20.51 -10.02 29.14
N LYS A 220 -19.92 -9.42 30.18
CA LYS A 220 -20.50 -8.25 30.86
C LYS A 220 -19.91 -6.94 30.30
N PRO A 221 -20.72 -5.87 30.23
CA PRO A 221 -20.23 -4.57 29.80
C PRO A 221 -19.18 -4.05 30.80
N GLN A 222 -18.06 -3.56 30.26
CA GLN A 222 -16.99 -2.91 30.98
C GLN A 222 -16.93 -1.45 30.54
N THR A 223 -16.78 -0.56 31.50
CA THR A 223 -16.44 0.84 31.21
C THR A 223 -15.05 0.87 30.62
N ALA A 224 -14.86 1.53 29.48
CA ALA A 224 -13.55 1.89 28.98
C ALA A 224 -12.92 2.84 30.01
N SER A 225 -12.15 2.32 30.95
CA SER A 225 -11.31 3.17 31.77
C SER A 225 -10.20 3.66 30.86
N ALA A 226 -10.26 4.95 30.51
CA ALA A 226 -9.12 5.66 29.95
C ALA A 226 -8.00 5.64 30.99
N ASP A 227 -6.95 4.87 30.72
CA ASP A 227 -5.66 4.95 31.40
C ASP A 227 -4.61 5.36 30.35
#